data_AF-A0A1M6UQL2-F1
#
_entry.id   AF-A0A1M6UQL2-F1
#
_cell.length_a   1.000
_cell.length_b   1.000
_cell.length_c   1.000
_cell.angle_alpha   90.00
_cell.angle_beta   90.00
_cell.angle_gamma   90.00
#
_symmetry.space_group_name_H-M   'P 1'
#
loop_
_entity.id
_entity.type
_entity.pdbx_description
1 polymer ?
#
loop_
_entity_poly.entity_id
_entity_poly.type
_entity_poly.pdbx_seq_one_letter_code
_entity_poly.pdbx_strand_id
1 'polypeptide(L)'
;MESRKGFLATLFDFSFSDFITSRLIRFLYGLALIAWGFSMVVMVGTGFTLGIELGLLYLMAAPLLFVLGAIGIRIYLELIVVIFHMAEHLKRLVELAERRNAAPPPEPLL
;
A
#
# COMPACT_ATOMS: atom_id res chain seq x y z
N MET A 1 -14.65 29.27 1.52
CA MET A 1 -14.58 28.27 0.43
C MET A 1 -13.45 27.30 0.79
N GLU A 2 -13.76 26.16 1.40
CA GLU A 2 -12.76 25.13 1.65
C GLU A 2 -12.26 24.61 0.30
N SER A 3 -11.04 25.01 -0.06
CA SER A 3 -10.29 24.38 -1.13
C SER A 3 -10.02 22.94 -0.69
N ARG A 4 -10.85 22.03 -1.17
CA ARG A 4 -10.69 20.59 -1.01
C ARG A 4 -9.29 20.26 -1.56
N LYS A 5 -8.28 20.11 -0.68
CA LYS A 5 -6.89 19.82 -1.07
C LYS A 5 -6.93 18.73 -2.14
N GLY A 6 -6.43 19.05 -3.34
CA GLY A 6 -6.44 18.13 -4.46
C GLY A 6 -5.64 16.87 -4.12
N PHE A 7 -6.06 15.72 -4.64
CA PHE A 7 -5.40 14.43 -4.40
C PHE A 7 -3.87 14.47 -4.62
N LEU A 8 -3.41 15.26 -5.60
CA LEU A 8 -1.99 15.52 -5.85
C LEU A 8 -1.34 16.36 -4.74
N ALA A 9 -2.02 17.37 -4.21
CA ALA A 9 -1.52 18.16 -3.09
C ALA A 9 -1.39 17.33 -1.80
N THR A 10 -2.24 16.31 -1.62
CA THR A 10 -2.13 15.34 -0.52
C THR A 10 -1.01 14.32 -0.74
N LEU A 11 -0.72 13.93 -1.99
CA LEU A 11 0.42 13.06 -2.31
C LEU A 11 1.77 13.72 -2.04
N PHE A 12 1.87 15.04 -2.23
CA PHE A 12 3.06 15.84 -1.91
C PHE A 12 3.01 16.44 -0.48
N ASP A 13 2.06 16.02 0.35
CA ASP A 13 2.01 16.41 1.76
C ASP A 13 2.91 15.49 2.60
N PHE A 14 4.20 15.84 2.67
CA PHE A 14 5.22 15.10 3.43
C PHE A 14 5.00 15.14 4.96
N SER A 15 3.93 15.78 5.44
CA SER A 15 3.62 15.88 6.86
C SER A 15 3.08 14.57 7.46
N PHE A 16 2.58 13.61 6.67
CA PHE A 16 2.02 12.31 7.12
C PHE A 16 1.14 12.38 8.39
N SER A 17 0.46 13.51 8.64
CA SER A 17 -0.15 13.83 9.94
C SER A 17 -1.55 13.23 10.09
N ASP A 18 -2.19 12.84 9.00
CA ASP A 18 -3.44 12.09 8.99
C ASP A 18 -3.22 10.71 8.35
N PHE A 19 -3.72 9.67 9.02
CA PHE A 19 -3.73 8.27 8.56
C PHE A 19 -4.64 8.13 7.32
N ILE A 20 -4.19 8.63 6.17
CA ILE A 20 -4.82 8.47 4.84
C ILE A 20 -4.46 7.08 4.25
N THR A 21 -3.93 6.19 5.08
CA THR A 21 -3.30 4.92 4.69
C THR A 21 -4.19 4.13 3.73
N SER A 22 -5.47 3.91 4.06
CA SER A 22 -6.37 3.11 3.22
C SER A 22 -6.62 3.69 1.81
N ARG A 23 -6.72 5.03 1.69
CA ARG A 23 -6.96 5.67 0.39
C ARG A 23 -5.68 5.74 -0.45
N LEU A 24 -4.54 5.98 0.21
CA LEU A 24 -3.23 6.04 -0.44
C LEU A 24 -2.80 4.66 -0.97
N ILE A 25 -3.04 3.58 -0.23
CA ILE A 25 -2.65 2.21 -0.63
C ILE A 25 -3.31 1.80 -1.96
N ARG A 26 -4.60 2.13 -2.16
CA ARG A 26 -5.30 1.82 -3.43
C ARG A 26 -4.65 2.51 -4.62
N PHE A 27 -4.21 3.76 -4.43
CA PHE A 27 -3.50 4.49 -5.47
C PHE A 27 -2.10 3.92 -5.72
N LEU A 28 -1.34 3.62 -4.65
CA LEU A 28 -0.02 3.01 -4.77
C LEU A 28 -0.08 1.65 -5.47
N TYR A 29 -1.11 0.85 -5.20
CA TYR A 29 -1.34 -0.41 -5.92
C TYR A 29 -1.53 -0.18 -7.41
N GLY A 30 -2.42 0.73 -7.80
CA GLY A 30 -2.66 1.05 -9.20
C GLY A 30 -1.39 1.55 -9.90
N LEU A 31 -0.66 2.46 -9.26
CA LEU A 31 0.58 3.02 -9.79
C LEU A 31 1.67 1.96 -9.95
N ALA A 32 1.89 1.13 -8.92
CA ALA A 32 2.87 0.05 -8.94
C ALA A 32 2.52 -1.01 -9.99
N LEU A 33 1.24 -1.35 -10.14
CA LEU A 33 0.79 -2.33 -11.14
C LEU A 33 0.97 -1.81 -12.57
N ILE A 34 0.67 -0.53 -12.82
CA ILE A 34 0.91 0.11 -14.12
C ILE A 34 2.41 0.13 -14.43
N ALA A 35 3.24 0.55 -13.47
CA ALA A 35 4.69 0.55 -13.63
C ALA A 35 5.23 -0.85 -13.92
N TRP A 36 4.75 -1.87 -13.19
CA TRP A 36 5.13 -3.27 -13.41
C TRP A 36 4.71 -3.79 -14.78
N GLY A 37 3.48 -3.49 -15.20
CA GLY A 37 3.00 -3.84 -16.54
C GLY A 37 3.82 -3.17 -17.64
N PHE A 38 4.18 -1.90 -17.47
CA PHE A 38 5.05 -1.19 -18.39
C PHE A 38 6.44 -1.82 -18.47
N SER A 39 7.02 -2.23 -17.35
CA SER A 39 8.30 -2.95 -17.32
C SER A 39 8.25 -4.25 -18.13
N MET A 40 7.12 -4.97 -18.16
CA MET A 40 6.96 -6.17 -19.00
C MET A 40 6.99 -5.84 -20.50
N VAL A 41 6.32 -4.75 -20.91
CA VAL A 41 6.35 -4.31 -22.32
C VAL A 41 7.77 -3.92 -22.73
N VAL A 42 8.48 -3.17 -21.88
CA VAL A 42 9.89 -2.82 -22.10
C VAL A 42 10.76 -4.06 -22.19
N MET A 43 10.60 -5.01 -21.25
CA MET A 43 11.35 -6.27 -21.25
C MET A 43 11.17 -7.04 -22.56
N VAL A 44 9.92 -7.22 -23.02
CA VAL A 44 9.64 -7.88 -24.31
C VAL A 44 10.28 -7.14 -25.48
N GLY A 45 10.12 -5.80 -25.53
CA GLY A 45 10.75 -4.96 -26.57
C GLY A 45 12.27 -5.12 -26.60
N THR A 46 12.93 -5.08 -25.43
CA THR A 46 14.37 -5.32 -25.33
C THR A 46 14.77 -6.72 -25.76
N GLY A 47 13.95 -7.75 -25.47
CA GLY A 47 14.19 -9.11 -25.94
C GLY A 47 14.32 -9.18 -27.47
N PHE A 48 13.38 -8.56 -28.19
CA PHE A 48 13.42 -8.51 -29.66
C PHE A 48 14.60 -7.73 -30.23
N THR A 49 15.14 -6.73 -29.51
CA THR A 49 16.37 -6.03 -29.93
C THR A 49 17.63 -6.88 -29.79
N LEU A 50 17.63 -7.87 -28.88
CA LEU A 50 18.75 -8.78 -28.67
C LEU A 50 18.68 -10.01 -29.58
N GLY A 51 17.48 -10.40 -30.01
CA GLY A 51 17.26 -11.48 -30.97
C GLY A 51 15.83 -12.02 -30.94
N ILE A 52 15.42 -12.65 -32.04
CA ILE A 52 14.05 -13.20 -32.18
C ILE A 52 13.77 -14.28 -31.13
N GLU A 53 14.74 -15.14 -30.85
CA GLU A 53 14.62 -16.22 -29.87
C GLU A 53 14.34 -15.68 -28.44
N LEU A 54 15.11 -14.67 -28.01
CA LEU A 54 14.92 -14.02 -26.71
C LEU A 54 13.62 -13.22 -26.64
N GLY A 55 13.27 -12.52 -27.73
CA GLY A 55 11.99 -11.81 -27.82
C GLY A 55 10.79 -12.74 -27.62
N LEU A 56 10.80 -13.92 -28.24
CA LEU A 56 9.73 -14.90 -28.11
C LEU A 56 9.68 -15.51 -26.70
N LEU A 57 10.85 -15.82 -26.11
CA LEU A 57 10.96 -16.30 -24.74
C LEU A 57 10.35 -15.29 -23.75
N TYR A 58 10.72 -14.01 -23.85
CA TYR A 58 10.20 -12.96 -22.99
C TYR A 58 8.73 -12.69 -23.23
N LEU A 59 8.24 -12.76 -24.48
CA LEU A 59 6.83 -12.62 -24.79
C LEU A 59 5.98 -13.71 -24.09
N MET A 60 6.47 -14.95 -24.05
CA MET A 60 5.80 -16.03 -23.33
C MET A 60 5.96 -15.95 -21.81
N ALA A 61 7.10 -15.47 -21.32
CA ALA A 61 7.36 -15.32 -19.88
C ALA A 61 6.66 -14.09 -19.27
N ALA A 62 6.45 -13.03 -20.04
CA ALA A 62 5.92 -11.76 -19.55
C ALA A 62 4.55 -11.87 -18.85
N PRO A 63 3.54 -12.61 -19.37
CA PRO A 63 2.28 -12.80 -18.66
C PRO A 63 2.46 -13.48 -17.29
N LEU A 64 3.33 -14.49 -17.22
CA LEU A 64 3.61 -15.21 -15.97
C LEU A 64 4.29 -14.29 -14.96
N LEU A 65 5.34 -13.57 -15.39
CA LEU A 65 6.07 -12.61 -14.56
C LEU A 65 5.18 -11.43 -14.12
N PHE A 66 4.27 -10.99 -14.99
CA PHE A 66 3.29 -9.96 -14.64
C PHE A 66 2.42 -10.42 -13.47
N VAL A 67 1.82 -11.61 -13.55
CA VAL A 67 0.96 -12.15 -12.49
C VAL A 67 1.74 -12.34 -11.20
N LEU A 68 2.94 -12.93 -11.26
CA LEU A 68 3.77 -13.13 -10.07
C LEU A 68 4.14 -11.81 -9.40
N GLY A 69 4.55 -10.80 -10.17
CA GLY A 69 4.85 -9.49 -9.62
C GLY A 69 3.60 -8.76 -9.12
N ALA A 70 2.45 -8.89 -9.77
CA ALA A 70 1.18 -8.33 -9.29
C ALA A 70 0.75 -8.93 -7.93
N ILE A 71 0.96 -10.23 -7.75
CA ILE A 71 0.78 -10.91 -6.45
C ILE A 71 1.78 -10.37 -5.43
N GLY A 72 3.06 -10.26 -5.80
CA GLY A 72 4.10 -9.71 -4.93
C GLY A 72 3.80 -8.29 -4.46
N ILE A 73 3.40 -7.40 -5.37
CA ILE A 73 2.97 -6.03 -5.06
C ILE A 73 1.77 -6.05 -4.11
N ARG A 74 0.80 -6.94 -4.34
CA ARG A 74 -0.38 -7.07 -3.46
C ARG A 74 0.03 -7.47 -2.05
N ILE A 75 0.85 -8.51 -1.90
CA ILE A 75 1.33 -8.99 -0.61
C ILE A 75 2.12 -7.89 0.12
N TYR A 76 3.01 -7.20 -0.59
CA TYR A 76 3.82 -6.14 -0.02
C TYR A 76 2.97 -4.98 0.51
N LEU A 77 2.00 -4.52 -0.28
CA LEU A 77 1.09 -3.46 0.17
C LEU A 77 0.19 -3.93 1.31
N GLU A 78 -0.29 -5.17 1.27
CA GLU A 78 -1.07 -5.77 2.35
C GLU A 78 -0.28 -5.79 3.66
N LEU A 79 1.00 -6.17 3.61
CA LEU A 79 1.90 -6.14 4.75
C LEU A 79 2.06 -4.70 5.30
N ILE A 80 2.23 -3.72 4.43
CA ILE A 80 2.27 -2.30 4.84
C ILE A 80 0.98 -1.90 5.55
N VAL A 81 -0.19 -2.26 4.99
CA VAL A 81 -1.49 -1.98 5.61
C VAL A 81 -1.55 -2.58 7.01
N VAL A 82 -1.18 -3.85 7.15
CA VAL A 82 -1.22 -4.59 8.41
C VAL A 82 -0.36 -3.91 9.47
N ILE A 83 0.84 -3.46 9.13
CA ILE A 83 1.73 -2.74 10.05
C ILE A 83 1.07 -1.45 10.55
N PHE A 84 0.52 -0.64 9.65
CA PHE A 84 -0.18 0.59 10.04
C PHE A 84 -1.42 0.32 10.89
N HIS A 85 -2.18 -0.72 10.54
CA HIS A 85 -3.37 -1.11 11.29
C HIS A 85 -3.01 -1.61 12.69
N MET A 86 -1.90 -2.34 12.84
CA MET A 86 -1.38 -2.78 14.14
C MET A 86 -0.97 -1.59 15.00
N ALA A 87 -0.31 -0.58 14.42
CA ALA A 87 0.04 0.64 15.13
C ALA A 87 -1.20 1.41 15.64
N GLU A 88 -2.26 1.49 14.83
CA GLU A 88 -3.52 2.13 15.21
C GLU A 88 -4.22 1.36 16.35
N HIS A 89 -4.29 0.03 16.25
CA HIS A 89 -4.85 -0.81 17.31
C HIS A 89 -4.07 -0.68 18.62
N LEU A 90 -2.74 -0.61 18.57
CA LEU A 90 -1.90 -0.43 19.76
C LEU A 90 -2.19 0.91 20.44
N LYS A 91 -2.33 2.00 19.66
CA LYS A 91 -2.70 3.32 20.18
C LYS A 91 -4.06 3.29 20.90
N ARG A 92 -5.06 2.63 20.32
CA ARG A 92 -6.39 2.46 20.95
C ARG A 92 -6.33 1.65 22.24
N LEU A 93 -5.51 0.60 22.30
CA LEU A 93 -5.34 -0.21 23.52
C LEU A 93 -4.73 0.60 24.66
N VAL A 94 -3.74 1.45 24.38
CA VAL A 94 -3.14 2.35 25.38
C VAL A 94 -4.18 3.35 25.91
N GLU A 95 -4.94 3.98 25.01
CA GLU A 95 -5.99 4.94 25.41
C GLU A 95 -7.07 4.29 26.29
N LEU A 96 -7.47 3.05 25.97
CA LEU A 96 -8.42 2.29 26.80
C LEU A 96 -7.84 1.92 28.17
N ALA A 97 -6.55 1.60 28.25
CA ALA A 97 -5.89 1.29 29.51
C ALA A 97 -5.81 2.54 30.42
N GLU A 98 -5.51 3.71 29.86
CA GLU A 98 -5.51 4.98 30.59
C GLU A 98 -6.90 5.32 31.11
N ARG A 99 -7.94 5.20 30.27
CA ARG A 99 -9.34 5.42 30.69
C ARG A 99 -9.77 4.49 31.81
N ARG A 100 -9.38 3.21 31.75
CA ARG A 100 -9.66 2.24 32.81
C ARG A 100 -8.99 2.65 34.11
N ASN A 101 -7.73 3.09 34.07
CA ASN A 101 -6.99 3.51 35.25
C ASN A 101 -7.50 4.86 35.83
N ALA A 102 -8.13 5.70 35.00
CA ALA A 102 -8.76 6.95 35.42
C ALA A 102 -10.20 6.79 35.94
N ALA A 103 -10.79 5.58 35.85
CA ALA A 103 -12.12 5.33 36.38
C ALA A 103 -12.10 5.30 37.91
N PRO A 104 -12.99 6.04 38.60
CA PRO A 104 -13.06 6.01 40.06
C PRO A 104 -13.41 4.58 40.54
N PRO A 105 -12.87 4.15 41.70
CA PRO A 105 -13.15 2.82 42.24
C PRO A 105 -14.66 2.64 42.42
N PRO A 106 -15.19 1.42 42.20
CA PRO A 106 -16.60 1.14 42.36
C PRO A 106 -17.04 1.54 43.77
N GLU A 107 -18.16 2.28 43.86
CA GLU A 107 -18.73 2.63 45.16
C GLU A 107 -18.93 1.34 45.96
N PRO A 108 -18.46 1.30 47.22
CA PRO A 108 -18.63 0.12 48.05
C PRO A 108 -20.13 -0.17 48.16
N LEU A 109 -20.54 -1.36 47.72
CA LEU A 109 -21.90 -1.84 47.84
C LEU A 109 -22.23 -1.92 49.33
N LEU A 110 -23.01 -0.94 49.81
CA LEU A 110 -23.54 -0.86 51.18
C LEU A 110 -24.42 -2.07 51.50
#